data_AF-A0A350QTL7-F1
#
_entry.id   AF-A0A350QTL7-F1
#
_cell.length_a   1.000
_cell.length_b   1.000
_cell.length_c   1.000
_cell.angle_alpha   90.00
_cell.angle_beta   90.00
_cell.angle_gamma   90.00
#
_symmetry.space_group_name_H-M   'P 1'
#
loop_
_entity.id
_entity.type
_entity.pdbx_description
1 polymer ?
#
loop_
_entity_poly.entity_id
_entity_poly.type
_entity_poly.pdbx_seq_one_letter_code
_entity_poly.pdbx_strand_id
1 'polypeptide(L)' 'DFLEEEQQRGITIQSAATTCPWEKDGETYTVNLIDTPGHV' A
#
# COMPACT_ATOMS: atom_id res chain seq x y z
N ASP A 1 10.22 -0.35 -8.70
CA ASP A 1 10.28 1.05 -8.28
C ASP A 1 10.13 1.15 -6.78
N PHE A 2 11.26 1.10 -6.06
CA PHE A 2 11.39 1.43 -4.65
C PHE A 2 12.60 2.33 -4.51
N LEU A 3 12.53 3.36 -3.67
CA LEU A 3 13.67 4.24 -3.43
C LEU A 3 14.65 3.52 -2.49
N GLU A 4 15.95 3.54 -2.81
CA GLU A 4 17.00 2.91 -1.98
C GLU A 4 16.97 3.44 -0.52
N GLU A 5 16.57 4.69 -0.33
CA GLU A 5 16.45 5.34 0.97
C GLU A 5 15.30 4.77 1.81
N GLU A 6 14.18 4.35 1.18
CA GLU A 6 13.08 3.65 1.85
C GLU A 6 13.55 2.30 2.40
N GLN A 7 14.32 1.57 1.59
CA GLN A 7 14.85 0.27 1.97
C GLN A 7 15.93 0.35 3.06
N GLN A 8 16.76 1.40 3.03
CA GLN A 8 17.78 1.62 4.06
C GLN A 8 17.20 2.08 5.41
N ARG A 9 16.08 2.80 5.40
CA ARG A 9 15.47 3.38 6.62
C ARG A 9 14.24 2.63 7.11
N GLY A 10 13.71 1.69 6.32
CA GLY A 10 12.48 0.97 6.64
C GLY A 10 11.24 1.86 6.71
N ILE A 11 11.22 2.95 5.94
CA ILE A 11 10.11 3.91 5.89
C ILE A 11 9.55 3.98 4.47
N THR A 12 8.24 4.18 4.33
CA THR A 12 7.61 4.54 3.05
C THR A 12 7.73 6.05 2.84
N ILE A 13 8.30 6.49 1.71
CA ILE A 13 8.52 7.89 1.30
C ILE A 13 7.59 8.27 0.14
N GLN A 14 7.25 7.33 -0.75
CA GLN A 14 6.26 7.53 -1.81
C GLN A 14 4.96 6.76 -1.55
N SER A 15 3.83 7.45 -1.72
CA SER A 15 2.53 6.80 -1.56
C SER A 15 2.28 5.76 -2.66
N ALA A 16 1.86 4.57 -2.28
CA ALA A 16 1.46 3.50 -3.20
C ALA A 16 -0.04 3.19 -3.02
N ALA A 17 -0.80 3.23 -4.11
CA ALA A 17 -2.20 2.82 -4.12
C ALA A 17 -2.32 1.45 -4.80
N THR A 18 -2.78 0.44 -4.06
CA THR A 18 -3.03 -0.90 -4.58
C THR A 18 -4.50 -1.24 -4.40
N THR A 19 -5.17 -1.56 -5.49
CA THR A 19 -6.54 -2.09 -5.46
C THR A 19 -6.50 -3.61 -5.50
N CYS A 20 -7.13 -4.26 -4.52
CA CYS A 20 -7.30 -5.71 -4.50
C CYS A 20 -8.79 -6.09 -4.45
N PRO A 21 -9.27 -6.92 -5.39
CA PRO A 21 -10.59 -7.53 -5.27
C PRO A 21 -10.54 -8.62 -4.18
N TRP A 22 -11.54 -8.63 -3.31
CA TRP A 22 -11.69 -9.60 -2.23
C TRP A 22 -13.08 -10.24 -2.33
N GLU A 23 -13.15 -11.54 -2.60
CA GLU A 23 -14.41 -12.26 -2.59
C GLU A 23 -14.73 -12.77 -1.18
N LYS A 24 -15.94 -12.49 -0.70
CA LYS A 24 -16.48 -13.02 0.55
C LYS A 24 -17.97 -13.30 0.41
N ASP A 25 -18.38 -14.50 0.82
CA ASP A 25 -19.77 -14.96 0.83
C ASP A 25 -20.51 -14.80 -0.53
N GLY A 26 -19.77 -14.92 -1.63
CA GLY A 26 -20.30 -14.76 -3.00
C GLY A 26 -20.40 -13.31 -3.50
N GLU A 27 -19.96 -12.34 -2.70
CA GLU A 27 -19.87 -10.95 -3.10
C GLU A 27 -18.40 -10.51 -3.27
N THR A 28 -18.15 -9.69 -4.30
CA THR A 28 -16.82 -9.11 -4.55
C THR A 28 -16.74 -7.72 -3.92
N TYR A 29 -15.76 -7.55 -3.03
CA TYR A 29 -15.41 -6.30 -2.39
C TYR A 29 -14.16 -5.72 -3.02
N THR A 30 -14.15 -4.41 -3.27
CA THR A 30 -12.96 -3.71 -3.75
C THR A 30 -12.26 -3.09 -2.57
N VAL A 31 -11.07 -3.58 -2.24
CA VAL A 31 -10.24 -3.04 -1.16
C VAL A 31 -9.17 -2.15 -1.80
N ASN A 32 -9.16 -0.87 -1.41
CA ASN A 32 -8.13 0.07 -1.84
C ASN A 32 -7.16 0.28 -0.67
N LEU A 33 -5.94 -0.22 -0.83
CA LEU A 33 -4.86 0.02 0.10
C LEU A 33 -4.11 1.27 -0.34
N ILE A 34 -4.05 2.28 0.53
CA ILE A 34 -3.28 3.50 0.29
C ILE A 34 -2.19 3.50 1.36
N ASP A 35 -0.97 3.16 0.96
CA ASP A 35 0.20 3.37 1.82
C ASP A 35 0.61 4.83 1.70
N THR A 36 0.61 5.56 2.82
CA THR A 36 1.00 6.98 2.85
C THR A 36 2.28 7.15 3.66
N PRO A 37 3.22 8.00 3.22
CA PRO A 37 4.43 8.28 3.97
C PRO A 37 4.11 8.81 5.37
N GLY A 38 4.60 8.11 6.38
CA GLY A 38 4.54 8.55 7.77
C GLY A 38 5.89 9.09 8.23
N HIS A 39 5.92 10.29 8.80
CA HIS A 39 7.07 10.80 9.56
C HIS A 39 6.75 10.73 11.05
N VAL A 40 7.76 10.42 11.87
CA VAL A 40 7.70 10.54 13.35
C VAL A 40 7.94 11.98 13.76
#